data_AF-A0A377BV11-F1
#
_entry.id   AF-A0A377BV11-F1
#
_cell.length_a   1.000
_cell.length_b   1.000
_cell.length_c   1.000
_cell.angle_alpha   90.00
_cell.angle_beta   90.00
_cell.angle_gamma   90.00
#
_symmetry.space_group_name_H-M   'P 1'
#
loop_
_entity.id
_entity.type
_entity.pdbx_description
1 polymer ?
#
loop_
_entity_poly.entity_id
_entity_poly.type
_entity_poly.pdbx_seq_one_letter_code
_entity_poly.pdbx_strand_id
1 'polypeptide(L)'
;MIVKRPVSASLARAFFYIVLLSILSTGIALLTLASSLRDAEAINIAGSLRMQSYRLGYDLQSGSPQLNAHRQLFQQALHSPVLTNLNVWYVPEAVKTRYAHLNANWLEMNNRLSKGDLPWYQANINNYVNQIDLFVLALQHYAERKMLLVVAISLAGGIGIFTLVFFTLRRIRHQVVAPLNQLVTASQRIEHGQFDSPPLDTNLPNELGLLAKTFNQMSSELHKLYRSLEASVEEKTRDLHEAKRRLEVLYQCSQALNTSQIDVHCFRHILQIVRDNEAAEYLELNVGENWRISEGQPNPELPMQILPVTMQETVYGELHWQNSHVSSSEPLLNSVSSMLGRGLYFNQAQKHFSNYC
;
A
#
# COMPACT_ATOMS: atom_id res chain seq x y z
N MET A 1 11.71 4.33 13.86
CA MET A 1 10.28 3.99 13.71
C MET A 1 10.17 2.49 13.50
N ILE A 2 9.27 1.79 14.20
CA ILE A 2 9.17 0.32 14.16
C ILE A 2 7.83 -0.08 13.50
N VAL A 3 7.88 -1.09 12.63
CA VAL A 3 6.70 -1.68 11.98
C VAL A 3 5.88 -2.46 13.01
N LYS A 4 4.63 -2.06 13.28
CA LYS A 4 3.77 -2.69 14.31
C LYS A 4 3.20 -4.04 13.87
N ARG A 5 2.91 -4.20 12.58
CA ARG A 5 2.30 -5.41 12.00
C ARG A 5 3.02 -5.78 10.71
N PRO A 6 4.14 -6.52 10.80
CA PRO A 6 4.89 -6.96 9.62
C PRO A 6 4.02 -7.79 8.66
N VAL A 7 4.17 -7.58 7.36
CA VAL A 7 3.45 -8.36 6.34
C VAL A 7 3.77 -9.85 6.49
N SER A 8 5.03 -10.21 6.74
CA SER A 8 5.48 -11.60 6.94
C SER A 8 4.72 -12.30 8.06
N ALA A 9 4.61 -11.68 9.24
CA ALA A 9 3.88 -12.22 10.38
C ALA A 9 2.36 -12.30 10.13
N SER A 10 1.81 -11.41 9.31
CA SER A 10 0.41 -11.49 8.91
C SER A 10 0.14 -12.65 7.95
N LEU A 11 1.00 -12.85 6.96
CA LEU A 11 0.90 -13.93 5.98
C LEU A 11 1.14 -15.29 6.64
N ALA A 12 2.17 -15.41 7.49
CA ALA A 12 2.47 -16.63 8.22
C ALA A 12 1.28 -17.11 9.06
N ARG A 13 0.60 -16.19 9.77
CA ARG A 13 -0.62 -16.53 10.52
C ARG A 13 -1.76 -16.98 9.62
N ALA A 14 -1.98 -16.32 8.47
CA ALA A 14 -3.02 -16.71 7.54
C ALA A 14 -2.78 -18.14 6.98
N PHE A 15 -1.56 -18.42 6.51
CA PHE A 15 -1.18 -19.74 6.04
C PHE A 15 -1.27 -20.80 7.14
N PHE A 16 -0.84 -20.47 8.36
CA PHE A 16 -0.96 -21.36 9.50
C PHE A 16 -2.42 -21.77 9.74
N TYR A 17 -3.36 -20.83 9.77
CA TYR A 17 -4.77 -21.16 9.99
C TYR A 17 -5.39 -21.95 8.82
N ILE A 18 -5.00 -21.66 7.58
CA ILE A 18 -5.45 -22.43 6.41
C ILE A 18 -4.96 -23.88 6.50
N VAL A 19 -3.66 -24.09 6.76
CA VAL A 19 -3.07 -25.43 6.87
C VAL A 19 -3.63 -26.17 8.08
N LEU A 20 -3.76 -25.50 9.23
CA LEU A 20 -4.33 -26.09 10.43
C LEU A 20 -5.77 -26.56 10.19
N LEU A 21 -6.61 -25.74 9.57
CA LEU A 21 -7.99 -26.10 9.26
C LEU A 21 -8.07 -27.25 8.26
N SER A 22 -7.19 -27.28 7.25
CA SER A 22 -7.07 -28.38 6.29
C SER A 22 -6.68 -29.69 6.98
N ILE A 23 -5.67 -29.66 7.87
CA ILE A 23 -5.21 -30.84 8.62
C ILE A 23 -6.30 -31.33 9.57
N LEU A 24 -6.99 -30.43 10.29
CA LEU A 24 -8.04 -30.82 11.23
C LEU A 24 -9.23 -31.46 10.50
N SER A 25 -9.74 -30.83 9.45
CA SER A 25 -10.87 -31.35 8.67
C SER A 25 -10.54 -32.69 8.01
N THR A 26 -9.38 -32.78 7.35
CA THR A 26 -8.91 -34.01 6.70
C THR A 26 -8.61 -35.10 7.73
N GLY A 27 -7.98 -34.76 8.86
CA GLY A 27 -7.65 -35.70 9.93
C GLY A 27 -8.90 -36.32 10.54
N ILE A 28 -9.94 -35.53 10.82
CA ILE A 28 -11.23 -36.03 11.32
C ILE A 28 -11.90 -36.92 10.28
N ALA A 29 -11.90 -36.53 9.00
CA ALA A 29 -12.46 -37.34 7.92
C ALA A 29 -11.76 -38.70 7.80
N LEU A 30 -10.43 -38.73 7.81
CA LEU A 30 -9.63 -39.95 7.73
C LEU A 30 -9.81 -40.86 8.95
N LEU A 31 -9.82 -40.30 10.17
CA LEU A 31 -10.07 -41.06 11.40
C LEU A 31 -11.46 -41.70 11.38
N THR A 32 -12.46 -40.96 10.91
CA THR A 32 -13.83 -41.48 10.82
C THR A 32 -13.95 -42.54 9.74
N LEU A 33 -13.30 -42.37 8.59
CA LEU A 33 -13.24 -43.36 7.52
C LEU A 33 -12.56 -44.65 7.96
N ALA A 34 -11.43 -44.55 8.67
CA ALA A 34 -10.75 -45.69 9.28
C ALA A 34 -11.66 -46.44 10.28
N SER A 35 -12.44 -45.71 11.08
CA SER A 35 -13.44 -46.32 11.96
C SER A 35 -14.59 -47.01 11.20
N SER A 36 -14.91 -46.53 9.99
CA SER A 36 -16.04 -47.03 9.19
C SER A 36 -15.78 -48.40 8.56
N LEU A 37 -14.51 -48.77 8.33
CA LEU A 37 -14.14 -50.13 7.91
C LEU A 37 -14.61 -51.18 8.93
N ARG A 38 -14.51 -50.84 10.22
CA ARG A 38 -14.94 -51.71 11.32
C ARG A 38 -16.46 -51.75 11.46
N ASP A 39 -17.17 -50.71 11.03
CA ASP A 39 -18.65 -50.72 11.02
C ASP A 39 -19.19 -51.73 10.01
N ALA A 40 -18.60 -51.79 8.81
CA ALA A 40 -19.00 -52.76 7.79
C ALA A 40 -18.79 -54.21 8.26
N GLU A 41 -17.67 -54.47 8.94
CA GLU A 41 -17.40 -55.76 9.58
C GLU A 41 -18.40 -56.07 10.70
N ALA A 42 -18.70 -55.09 11.57
CA ALA A 42 -19.68 -55.25 12.65
C ALA A 42 -21.08 -55.58 12.11
N ILE A 43 -21.52 -54.87 11.07
CA ILE A 43 -22.81 -55.11 10.38
C ILE A 43 -22.82 -56.51 9.77
N ASN A 44 -21.72 -56.95 9.14
CA ASN A 44 -21.62 -58.27 8.54
C ASN A 44 -21.70 -59.39 9.59
N ILE A 45 -20.92 -59.30 10.68
CA ILE A 45 -20.93 -60.30 11.75
C ILE A 45 -22.29 -60.32 12.46
N ALA A 46 -22.83 -59.15 12.83
CA ALA A 46 -24.17 -59.05 13.42
C ALA A 46 -25.24 -59.61 12.48
N GLY A 47 -25.12 -59.32 11.18
CA GLY A 47 -25.99 -59.86 10.14
C GLY A 47 -25.94 -61.39 10.07
N SER A 48 -24.76 -61.99 10.22
CA SER A 48 -24.57 -63.45 10.24
C SER A 48 -25.29 -64.14 11.40
N LEU A 49 -25.47 -63.45 12.54
CA LEU A 49 -26.14 -64.02 13.71
C LEU A 49 -27.59 -64.42 13.36
N ARG A 50 -28.28 -63.67 12.51
CA ARG A 50 -29.65 -63.99 12.06
C ARG A 50 -29.71 -65.34 11.35
N MET A 51 -28.79 -65.55 10.40
CA MET A 51 -28.66 -66.82 9.68
C MET A 51 -28.33 -67.96 10.63
N GLN A 52 -27.37 -67.74 11.54
CA GLN A 52 -26.98 -68.74 12.52
C GLN A 52 -28.12 -69.09 13.48
N SER A 53 -28.96 -68.13 13.87
CA SER A 53 -30.15 -68.40 14.70
C SER A 53 -31.13 -69.33 13.99
N TYR A 54 -31.48 -69.07 12.72
CA TYR A 54 -32.35 -70.01 11.98
C TYR A 54 -31.69 -71.38 11.75
N ARG A 55 -30.38 -71.40 11.47
CA ARG A 55 -29.62 -72.65 11.30
C ARG A 55 -29.67 -73.52 12.56
N LEU A 56 -29.56 -72.94 13.75
CA LEU A 56 -29.68 -73.66 15.01
C LEU A 56 -31.06 -74.29 15.20
N GLY A 57 -32.13 -73.62 14.77
CA GLY A 57 -33.47 -74.20 14.75
C GLY A 57 -33.58 -75.40 13.80
N TYR A 58 -32.98 -75.29 12.60
CA TYR A 58 -32.91 -76.38 11.63
C TYR A 58 -32.08 -77.58 12.16
N ASP A 59 -30.93 -77.33 12.77
CA ASP A 59 -30.08 -78.36 13.37
C ASP A 59 -30.82 -79.09 14.50
N LEU A 60 -31.56 -78.35 15.32
CA LEU A 60 -32.36 -78.93 16.40
C LEU A 60 -33.50 -79.79 15.84
N GLN A 61 -34.20 -79.33 14.81
CA GLN A 61 -35.30 -80.08 14.18
C GLN A 61 -34.82 -81.34 13.48
N SER A 62 -33.64 -81.30 12.83
CA SER A 62 -33.08 -82.41 12.06
C SER A 62 -32.25 -83.40 12.89
N GLY A 63 -31.99 -83.11 14.17
CA GLY A 63 -31.09 -83.92 14.99
C GLY A 63 -29.64 -83.87 14.51
N SER A 64 -29.22 -82.74 13.93
CA SER A 64 -27.90 -82.56 13.33
C SER A 64 -26.78 -82.75 14.35
N PRO A 65 -25.73 -83.56 14.05
CA PRO A 65 -24.57 -83.70 14.93
C PRO A 65 -23.76 -82.40 15.06
N GLN A 66 -24.00 -81.42 14.17
CA GLN A 66 -23.30 -80.13 14.16
C GLN A 66 -23.90 -79.10 15.13
N LEU A 67 -25.04 -79.39 15.78
CA LEU A 67 -25.75 -78.43 16.64
C LEU A 67 -24.83 -77.77 17.67
N ASN A 68 -24.02 -78.55 18.39
CA ASN A 68 -23.14 -78.00 19.42
C ASN A 68 -21.99 -77.16 18.84
N ALA A 69 -21.45 -77.55 17.68
CA ALA A 69 -20.44 -76.77 16.98
C ALA A 69 -21.03 -75.43 16.50
N HIS A 70 -22.23 -75.43 15.93
CA HIS A 70 -22.91 -74.21 15.51
C HIS A 70 -23.33 -73.31 16.68
N ARG A 71 -23.67 -73.87 17.85
CA ARG A 71 -23.91 -73.10 19.08
C ARG A 71 -22.64 -72.36 19.53
N GLN A 72 -21.49 -73.04 19.46
CA GLN A 72 -20.20 -72.44 19.79
C GLN A 72 -19.79 -71.37 18.78
N LEU A 73 -20.01 -71.59 17.47
CA LEU A 73 -19.77 -70.56 16.45
C LEU A 73 -20.65 -69.33 16.66
N PHE A 74 -21.92 -69.51 17.06
CA PHE A 74 -22.80 -68.39 17.39
C PHE A 74 -22.23 -67.58 18.57
N GLN A 75 -21.84 -68.27 19.66
CA GLN A 75 -21.22 -67.63 20.83
C GLN A 75 -19.96 -66.85 20.45
N GLN A 76 -19.10 -67.42 19.60
CA GLN A 76 -17.87 -66.77 19.13
C GLN A 76 -18.17 -65.54 18.26
N ALA A 77 -19.14 -65.63 17.34
CA ALA A 77 -19.55 -64.50 16.52
C ALA A 77 -20.14 -63.37 17.38
N LEU A 78 -20.98 -63.71 18.35
CA LEU A 78 -21.59 -62.75 19.28
C LEU A 78 -20.53 -62.02 20.13
N HIS A 79 -19.48 -62.71 20.56
CA HIS A 79 -18.38 -62.14 21.35
C HIS A 79 -17.17 -61.75 20.50
N SER A 80 -17.35 -61.59 19.19
CA SER A 80 -16.26 -61.18 18.30
C SER A 80 -15.68 -59.82 18.73
N PRO A 81 -14.37 -59.59 18.51
CA PRO A 81 -13.72 -58.33 18.88
C PRO A 81 -14.39 -57.09 18.29
N VAL A 82 -14.99 -57.20 17.08
CA VAL A 82 -15.66 -56.06 16.45
C VAL A 82 -16.92 -55.64 17.23
N LEU A 83 -17.65 -56.58 17.82
CA LEU A 83 -18.88 -56.31 18.58
C LEU A 83 -18.60 -55.94 20.04
N THR A 84 -17.62 -56.58 20.69
CA THR A 84 -17.23 -56.24 22.07
C THR A 84 -16.62 -54.85 22.17
N ASN A 85 -15.88 -54.40 21.15
CA ASN A 85 -15.33 -53.05 21.07
C ASN A 85 -16.38 -51.94 20.87
N LEU A 86 -17.66 -52.28 20.73
CA LEU A 86 -18.76 -51.29 20.70
C LEU A 86 -19.05 -50.71 22.09
N ASN A 87 -18.56 -51.34 23.17
CA ASN A 87 -18.74 -50.87 24.55
C ASN A 87 -17.74 -49.76 24.92
N VAL A 88 -17.82 -48.63 24.21
CA VAL A 88 -16.95 -47.46 24.36
C VAL A 88 -17.77 -46.17 24.42
N TRP A 89 -17.19 -45.11 24.98
CA TRP A 89 -17.92 -43.87 25.32
C TRP A 89 -18.49 -43.12 24.10
N TYR A 90 -17.85 -43.22 22.94
CA TYR A 90 -18.26 -42.53 21.71
C TYR A 90 -19.31 -43.32 20.89
N VAL A 91 -19.62 -44.56 21.27
CA VAL A 91 -20.67 -45.35 20.63
C VAL A 91 -22.03 -45.03 21.28
N PRO A 92 -23.11 -44.83 20.49
CA PRO A 92 -24.43 -44.50 21.02
C PRO A 92 -24.97 -45.55 21.98
N GLU A 93 -25.68 -45.10 23.02
CA GLU A 93 -26.28 -45.99 24.02
C GLU A 93 -27.23 -47.01 23.39
N ALA A 94 -28.01 -46.60 22.38
CA ALA A 94 -28.89 -47.50 21.63
C ALA A 94 -28.17 -48.72 21.03
N VAL A 95 -26.90 -48.61 20.63
CA VAL A 95 -26.12 -49.74 20.12
C VAL A 95 -25.69 -50.65 21.27
N LYS A 96 -25.14 -50.08 22.34
CA LYS A 96 -24.65 -50.81 23.52
C LYS A 96 -25.76 -51.57 24.24
N THR A 97 -26.90 -50.91 24.50
CA THR A 97 -28.05 -51.53 25.16
C THR A 97 -28.60 -52.69 24.34
N ARG A 98 -28.71 -52.54 23.01
CA ARG A 98 -29.15 -53.62 22.12
C ARG A 98 -28.17 -54.79 22.11
N TYR A 99 -26.87 -54.52 22.08
CA TYR A 99 -25.85 -55.57 22.17
C TYR A 99 -25.93 -56.32 23.52
N ALA A 100 -26.15 -55.61 24.63
CA ALA A 100 -26.35 -56.24 25.94
C ALA A 100 -27.60 -57.13 25.97
N HIS A 101 -28.72 -56.68 25.38
CA HIS A 101 -29.93 -57.49 25.26
C HIS A 101 -29.72 -58.75 24.41
N LEU A 102 -28.98 -58.67 23.30
CA LEU A 102 -28.64 -59.85 22.50
C LEU A 102 -27.86 -60.90 23.28
N ASN A 103 -26.90 -60.45 24.11
CA ASN A 103 -26.15 -61.32 25.01
C ASN A 103 -27.06 -61.97 26.06
N ALA A 104 -27.92 -61.20 26.72
CA ALA A 104 -28.85 -61.72 27.71
C ALA A 104 -29.82 -62.76 27.11
N ASN A 105 -30.42 -62.44 25.95
CA ASN A 105 -31.38 -63.33 25.30
C ASN A 105 -30.73 -64.58 24.72
N TRP A 106 -29.46 -64.49 24.30
CA TRP A 106 -28.71 -65.66 23.85
C TRP A 106 -28.55 -66.69 24.96
N LEU A 107 -28.41 -66.28 26.23
CA LEU A 107 -28.32 -67.22 27.36
C LEU A 107 -29.58 -68.10 27.45
N GLU A 108 -30.77 -67.51 27.30
CA GLU A 108 -32.03 -68.26 27.30
C GLU A 108 -32.16 -69.13 26.04
N MET A 109 -31.87 -68.60 24.85
CA MET A 109 -31.88 -69.36 23.60
C MET A 109 -30.95 -70.58 23.68
N ASN A 110 -29.73 -70.40 24.18
CA ASN A 110 -28.73 -71.45 24.32
C ASN A 110 -29.13 -72.49 25.38
N ASN A 111 -29.79 -72.07 26.47
CA ASN A 111 -30.35 -72.98 27.48
C ASN A 111 -31.44 -73.86 26.87
N ARG A 112 -32.35 -73.28 26.08
CA ARG A 112 -33.46 -74.00 25.43
C ARG A 112 -32.98 -74.97 24.37
N LEU A 113 -31.97 -74.57 23.59
CA LEU A 113 -31.25 -75.47 22.67
C LEU A 113 -30.62 -76.66 23.40
N SER A 114 -30.01 -76.46 24.58
CA SER A 114 -29.40 -77.55 25.35
C SER A 114 -30.40 -78.56 25.91
N LYS A 115 -31.65 -78.13 26.13
CA LYS A 115 -32.77 -78.96 26.60
C LYS A 115 -33.54 -79.62 25.45
N GLY A 116 -33.22 -79.29 24.21
CA GLY A 116 -33.95 -79.78 23.03
C GLY A 116 -35.38 -79.24 22.91
N ASP A 117 -35.67 -78.06 23.49
CA ASP A 117 -37.01 -77.47 23.54
C ASP A 117 -37.40 -76.81 22.21
N LEU A 118 -37.67 -77.64 21.20
CA LEU A 118 -38.01 -77.20 19.84
C LEU A 118 -39.29 -76.34 19.78
N PRO A 119 -40.41 -76.67 20.46
CA PRO A 119 -41.62 -75.85 20.42
C PRO A 119 -41.38 -74.43 20.94
N TRP A 120 -40.64 -74.29 22.05
CA TRP A 120 -40.27 -72.98 22.56
C TRP A 120 -39.38 -72.23 21.56
N TYR A 121 -38.40 -72.92 20.96
CA TYR A 121 -37.47 -72.30 20.00
C TYR A 121 -38.21 -71.75 18.79
N GLN A 122 -39.11 -72.53 18.19
CA GLN A 122 -39.93 -72.12 17.05
C GLN A 122 -40.86 -70.94 17.38
N ALA A 123 -41.40 -70.88 18.60
CA ALA A 123 -42.25 -69.78 19.02
C ALA A 123 -41.47 -68.46 19.25
N ASN A 124 -40.19 -68.52 19.62
CA ASN A 124 -39.40 -67.36 20.05
C ASN A 124 -38.35 -66.90 19.03
N ILE A 125 -37.99 -67.72 18.04
CA ILE A 125 -36.92 -67.43 17.07
C ILE A 125 -37.17 -66.11 16.31
N ASN A 126 -38.41 -65.86 15.88
CA ASN A 126 -38.75 -64.64 15.16
C ASN A 126 -38.53 -63.38 16.01
N ASN A 127 -38.88 -63.44 17.29
CA ASN A 127 -38.64 -62.31 18.21
C ASN A 127 -37.13 -62.10 18.43
N TYR A 128 -36.38 -63.17 18.65
CA TYR A 128 -34.94 -63.09 18.82
C TYR A 128 -34.23 -62.50 17.59
N VAL A 129 -34.58 -62.97 16.39
CA VAL A 129 -34.04 -62.45 15.13
C VAL A 129 -34.42 -60.98 14.92
N ASN A 130 -35.65 -60.57 15.25
CA ASN A 130 -36.06 -59.15 15.18
C ASN A 130 -35.20 -58.27 16.10
N GLN A 131 -34.76 -58.76 17.25
CA GLN A 131 -33.85 -58.00 18.11
C GLN A 131 -32.45 -57.86 17.50
N ILE A 132 -31.99 -58.88 16.76
CA ILE A 132 -30.74 -58.78 15.98
C ILE A 132 -30.92 -57.77 14.83
N ASP A 133 -32.05 -57.79 14.12
CA ASP A 133 -32.35 -56.81 13.06
C ASP A 133 -32.33 -55.38 13.59
N LEU A 134 -32.95 -55.12 14.74
CA LEU A 134 -32.93 -53.81 15.37
C LEU A 134 -31.52 -53.39 15.84
N PHE A 135 -30.68 -54.35 16.24
CA PHE A 135 -29.27 -54.09 16.55
C PHE A 135 -28.48 -53.74 15.28
N VAL A 136 -28.64 -54.51 14.20
CA VAL A 136 -28.01 -54.25 12.90
C VAL A 136 -28.44 -52.87 12.36
N LEU A 137 -29.73 -52.53 12.46
CA LEU A 137 -30.23 -51.22 12.06
C LEU A 137 -29.62 -50.08 12.89
N ALA A 138 -29.43 -50.29 14.20
CA ALA A 138 -28.76 -49.30 15.05
C ALA A 138 -27.29 -49.09 14.64
N LEU A 139 -26.58 -50.15 14.23
CA LEU A 139 -25.23 -50.05 13.68
C LEU A 139 -25.22 -49.29 12.34
N GLN A 140 -26.17 -49.56 11.44
CA GLN A 140 -26.30 -48.85 10.16
C GLN A 140 -26.52 -47.36 10.37
N HIS A 141 -27.49 -46.97 11.21
CA HIS A 141 -27.72 -45.56 11.51
C HIS A 141 -26.53 -44.89 12.20
N TYR A 142 -25.78 -45.63 13.04
CA TYR A 142 -24.55 -45.10 13.62
C TYR A 142 -23.49 -44.83 12.55
N ALA A 143 -23.27 -45.75 11.61
CA ALA A 143 -22.35 -45.57 10.49
C ALA A 143 -22.77 -44.39 9.58
N GLU A 144 -24.05 -44.29 9.24
CA GLU A 144 -24.62 -43.18 8.45
C GLU A 144 -24.42 -41.83 9.13
N ARG A 145 -24.67 -41.73 10.44
CA ARG A 145 -24.46 -40.49 11.21
C ARG A 145 -22.99 -40.08 11.21
N LYS A 146 -22.07 -41.03 11.38
CA LYS A 146 -20.63 -40.75 11.28
C LYS A 146 -20.27 -40.19 9.90
N MET A 147 -20.79 -40.78 8.82
CA MET A 147 -20.57 -40.30 7.46
C MET A 147 -21.12 -38.88 7.24
N LEU A 148 -22.34 -38.59 7.72
CA LEU A 148 -22.93 -37.25 7.63
C LEU A 148 -22.11 -36.21 8.41
N LEU A 149 -21.58 -36.57 9.58
CA LEU A 149 -20.67 -35.69 10.34
C LEU A 149 -19.39 -35.39 9.56
N VAL A 150 -18.80 -36.38 8.87
CA VAL A 150 -17.62 -36.16 8.02
C VAL A 150 -17.94 -35.18 6.90
N VAL A 151 -19.09 -35.33 6.23
CA VAL A 151 -19.53 -34.41 5.17
C VAL A 151 -19.71 -33.00 5.73
N ALA A 152 -20.38 -32.85 6.87
CA ALA A 152 -20.60 -31.56 7.50
C ALA A 152 -19.28 -30.87 7.91
N ILE A 153 -18.35 -31.60 8.53
CA ILE A 153 -17.04 -31.09 8.94
C ILE A 153 -16.18 -30.73 7.72
N SER A 154 -16.21 -31.55 6.67
CA SER A 154 -15.46 -31.28 5.43
C SER A 154 -16.00 -30.03 4.72
N LEU A 155 -17.33 -29.88 4.66
CA LEU A 155 -17.97 -28.70 4.07
C LEU A 155 -17.67 -27.43 4.88
N ALA A 156 -17.79 -27.51 6.21
CA ALA A 156 -17.44 -26.40 7.12
C ALA A 156 -15.95 -26.04 7.01
N GLY A 157 -15.07 -27.04 6.91
CA GLY A 157 -13.63 -26.86 6.66
C GLY A 157 -13.37 -26.15 5.34
N GLY A 158 -14.03 -26.58 4.25
CA GLY A 158 -13.93 -25.95 2.94
C GLY A 158 -14.40 -24.50 2.93
N ILE A 159 -15.56 -24.20 3.52
CA ILE A 159 -16.09 -22.83 3.68
C ILE A 159 -15.13 -21.98 4.52
N GLY A 160 -14.58 -22.53 5.60
CA GLY A 160 -13.62 -21.84 6.45
C GLY A 160 -12.33 -21.51 5.72
N ILE A 161 -11.77 -22.46 4.94
CA ILE A 161 -10.59 -22.22 4.09
C ILE A 161 -10.88 -21.13 3.06
N PHE A 162 -12.01 -21.23 2.34
CA PHE A 162 -12.40 -20.23 1.35
C PHE A 162 -12.52 -18.83 1.98
N THR A 163 -13.14 -18.74 3.16
CA THR A 163 -13.27 -17.50 3.91
C THR A 163 -11.90 -16.92 4.30
N LEU A 164 -11.00 -17.75 4.83
CA LEU A 164 -9.63 -17.33 5.19
C LEU A 164 -8.86 -16.84 3.96
N VAL A 165 -8.93 -17.56 2.83
CA VAL A 165 -8.28 -17.17 1.58
C VAL A 165 -8.84 -15.83 1.08
N PHE A 166 -10.16 -15.67 1.04
CA PHE A 166 -10.83 -14.45 0.62
C PHE A 166 -10.38 -13.23 1.44
N PHE A 167 -10.42 -13.34 2.78
CA PHE A 167 -9.98 -12.25 3.65
C PHE A 167 -8.49 -11.97 3.54
N THR A 168 -7.66 -13.00 3.36
CA THR A 168 -6.21 -12.85 3.17
C THR A 168 -5.90 -12.11 1.87
N LEU A 169 -6.50 -12.52 0.75
CA LEU A 169 -6.35 -11.83 -0.54
C LEU A 169 -6.88 -10.41 -0.49
N ARG A 170 -8.05 -10.19 0.11
CA ARG A 170 -8.61 -8.84 0.31
C ARG A 170 -7.64 -7.97 1.10
N ARG A 171 -7.05 -8.50 2.17
CA ARG A 171 -6.09 -7.79 3.00
C ARG A 171 -4.80 -7.47 2.25
N ILE A 172 -4.25 -8.42 1.50
CA ILE A 172 -3.07 -8.20 0.63
C ILE A 172 -3.37 -7.09 -0.38
N ARG A 173 -4.54 -7.12 -1.03
CA ARG A 173 -4.93 -6.10 -1.99
C ARG A 173 -4.94 -4.69 -1.39
N HIS A 174 -5.55 -4.53 -0.20
CA HIS A 174 -5.70 -3.21 0.42
C HIS A 174 -4.44 -2.73 1.18
N GLN A 175 -3.66 -3.63 1.79
CA GLN A 175 -2.53 -3.26 2.66
C GLN A 175 -1.17 -3.40 1.98
N VAL A 176 -1.10 -4.05 0.80
CA VAL A 176 0.15 -4.29 0.07
C VAL A 176 0.05 -3.82 -1.38
N VAL A 177 -0.90 -4.33 -2.16
CA VAL A 177 -0.94 -4.04 -3.60
C VAL A 177 -1.33 -2.59 -3.89
N ALA A 178 -2.41 -2.09 -3.29
CA ALA A 178 -2.87 -0.72 -3.53
C ALA A 178 -1.83 0.34 -3.12
N PRO A 179 -1.19 0.27 -1.93
CA PRO A 179 -0.18 1.25 -1.55
C PRO A 179 1.11 1.12 -2.36
N LEU A 180 1.47 -0.08 -2.84
CA LEU A 180 2.58 -0.23 -3.81
C LEU A 180 2.30 0.49 -5.11
N ASN A 181 1.09 0.34 -5.66
CA ASN A 181 0.71 1.05 -6.89
C ASN A 181 0.75 2.58 -6.69
N GLN A 182 0.28 3.07 -5.54
CA GLN A 182 0.36 4.49 -5.19
C GLN A 182 1.81 4.97 -5.10
N LEU A 183 2.70 4.20 -4.49
CA LEU A 183 4.14 4.49 -4.44
C LEU A 183 4.74 4.57 -5.84
N VAL A 184 4.45 3.61 -6.72
CA VAL A 184 4.94 3.62 -8.11
C VAL A 184 4.47 4.87 -8.85
N THR A 185 3.18 5.20 -8.74
CA THR A 185 2.64 6.42 -9.38
C THR A 185 3.29 7.69 -8.80
N ALA A 186 3.46 7.77 -7.48
CA ALA A 186 4.09 8.92 -6.85
C ALA A 186 5.56 9.07 -7.26
N SER A 187 6.31 7.96 -7.34
CA SER A 187 7.69 7.93 -7.83
C SER A 187 7.78 8.49 -9.26
N GLN A 188 6.94 8.01 -10.17
CA GLN A 188 6.91 8.48 -11.56
C GLN A 188 6.59 9.99 -11.65
N ARG A 189 5.73 10.51 -10.78
CA ARG A 189 5.42 11.95 -10.78
C ARG A 189 6.58 12.81 -10.30
N ILE A 190 7.25 12.40 -9.22
CA ILE A 190 8.44 13.09 -8.73
C ILE A 190 9.55 13.08 -9.78
N GLU A 191 9.72 11.96 -10.49
CA GLU A 191 10.69 11.84 -11.60
C GLU A 191 10.45 12.90 -12.70
N HIS A 192 9.18 13.25 -12.96
CA HIS A 192 8.80 14.28 -13.94
C HIS A 192 8.66 15.69 -13.31
N GLY A 193 9.18 15.92 -12.10
CA GLY A 193 9.13 17.21 -11.42
C GLY A 193 7.76 17.61 -10.88
N GLN A 194 6.79 16.69 -10.83
CA GLN A 194 5.43 16.96 -10.36
C GLN A 194 5.31 16.70 -8.85
N PHE A 195 5.46 17.76 -8.04
CA PHE A 195 5.45 17.66 -6.58
C PHE A 195 4.09 17.94 -5.92
N ASP A 196 3.10 18.48 -6.64
CA ASP A 196 1.77 18.84 -6.09
C ASP A 196 0.81 17.65 -5.94
N SER A 197 1.33 16.43 -5.84
CA SER A 197 0.51 15.23 -5.67
C SER A 197 0.04 15.04 -4.22
N PRO A 198 -1.15 14.45 -4.01
CA PRO A 198 -1.59 14.06 -2.67
C PRO A 198 -0.54 13.16 -1.99
N PRO A 199 -0.22 13.37 -0.70
CA PRO A 199 0.75 12.55 0.01
C PRO A 199 0.26 11.11 0.15
N LEU A 200 1.20 10.17 0.23
CA LEU A 200 0.90 8.76 0.43
C LEU A 200 0.33 8.52 1.84
N ASP A 201 -0.60 7.57 1.96
CA ASP A 201 -1.19 7.18 3.25
C ASP A 201 -0.17 6.52 4.18
N THR A 202 0.09 7.13 5.34
CA THR A 202 1.04 6.65 6.34
C THR A 202 0.40 5.85 7.49
N ASN A 203 -0.92 5.63 7.46
CA ASN A 203 -1.64 4.99 8.55
C ASN A 203 -1.49 3.46 8.59
N LEU A 204 -0.94 2.87 7.53
CA LEU A 204 -0.74 1.43 7.48
C LEU A 204 0.26 0.99 8.57
N PRO A 205 -0.10 -0.02 9.38
CA PRO A 205 0.75 -0.48 10.48
C PRO A 205 1.90 -1.39 10.02
N ASN A 206 2.07 -1.58 8.71
CA ASN A 206 3.04 -2.48 8.10
C ASN A 206 4.20 -1.70 7.44
N GLU A 207 5.09 -2.41 6.75
CA GLU A 207 6.27 -1.86 6.06
C GLU A 207 5.90 -0.75 5.06
N LEU A 208 4.73 -0.86 4.40
CA LEU A 208 4.31 0.12 3.40
C LEU A 208 3.91 1.46 4.02
N GLY A 209 3.38 1.49 5.25
CA GLY A 209 3.13 2.74 5.96
C GLY A 209 4.43 3.45 6.38
N LEU A 210 5.44 2.67 6.78
CA LEU A 210 6.78 3.21 7.02
C LEU A 210 7.39 3.77 5.72
N LEU A 211 7.28 3.03 4.62
CA LEU A 211 7.78 3.44 3.31
C LEU A 211 7.07 4.70 2.79
N ALA A 212 5.75 4.78 2.93
CA ALA A 212 4.97 5.98 2.61
C ALA A 212 5.45 7.20 3.40
N LYS A 213 5.73 7.04 4.69
CA LYS A 213 6.22 8.13 5.53
C LYS A 213 7.61 8.60 5.11
N THR A 214 8.54 7.67 4.88
CA THR A 214 9.89 8.04 4.41
C THR A 214 9.86 8.65 3.02
N PHE A 215 9.00 8.14 2.13
CA PHE A 215 8.82 8.68 0.79
C PHE A 215 8.28 10.12 0.82
N ASN A 216 7.22 10.38 1.59
CA ASN A 216 6.66 11.73 1.74
C ASN A 216 7.72 12.72 2.27
N GLN A 217 8.57 12.28 3.21
CA GLN A 217 9.65 13.11 3.73
C GLN A 217 10.72 13.41 2.68
N MET A 218 11.19 12.40 1.93
CA MET A 218 12.15 12.60 0.83
C MET A 218 11.57 13.50 -0.28
N SER A 219 10.31 13.27 -0.66
CA SER A 219 9.60 14.07 -1.66
C SER A 219 9.47 15.54 -1.22
N SER A 220 9.14 15.79 0.04
CA SER A 220 9.03 17.14 0.58
C SER A 220 10.38 17.88 0.59
N GLU A 221 11.47 17.21 0.95
CA GLU A 221 12.80 17.83 0.93
C GLU A 221 13.26 18.11 -0.52
N LEU A 222 13.01 17.19 -1.46
CA LEU A 222 13.26 17.43 -2.89
C LEU A 222 12.46 18.62 -3.43
N HIS A 223 11.19 18.76 -3.05
CA HIS A 223 10.37 19.89 -3.49
C HIS A 223 10.92 21.24 -2.97
N LYS A 224 11.37 21.28 -1.71
CA LYS A 224 12.02 22.48 -1.13
C LYS A 224 13.29 22.83 -1.90
N LEU A 225 14.12 21.84 -2.20
CA LEU A 225 15.34 22.04 -2.99
C LEU A 225 15.02 22.60 -4.38
N TYR A 226 14.01 22.05 -5.06
CA TYR A 226 13.59 22.52 -6.38
C TYR A 226 13.11 23.98 -6.34
N ARG A 227 12.22 24.32 -5.39
CA ARG A 227 11.74 25.70 -5.18
C ARG A 227 12.87 26.68 -4.86
N SER A 228 13.84 26.27 -4.04
CA SER A 228 14.98 27.11 -3.69
C SER A 228 15.89 27.36 -4.90
N LEU A 229 16.04 26.36 -5.78
CA LEU A 229 16.81 26.48 -7.01
C LEU A 229 16.09 27.40 -8.00
N GLU A 230 14.77 27.23 -8.19
CA GLU A 230 13.95 28.12 -9.03
C GLU A 230 14.07 29.57 -8.58
N ALA A 231 13.91 29.84 -7.28
CA ALA A 231 14.05 31.19 -6.73
C ALA A 231 15.45 31.78 -6.96
N SER A 232 16.51 30.97 -6.82
CA SER A 232 17.88 31.41 -7.07
C SER A 232 18.15 31.68 -8.55
N VAL A 233 17.58 30.87 -9.46
CA VAL A 233 17.67 31.09 -10.91
C VAL A 233 16.92 32.35 -11.31
N GLU A 234 15.74 32.59 -10.76
CA GLU A 234 14.94 33.81 -11.02
C GLU A 234 15.69 35.06 -10.55
N GLU A 235 16.26 35.03 -9.34
CA GLU A 235 17.10 36.11 -8.81
C GLU A 235 18.30 36.39 -9.72
N LYS A 236 19.07 35.35 -10.10
CA LYS A 236 20.22 35.51 -10.99
C LYS A 236 19.83 36.00 -12.39
N THR A 237 18.68 35.58 -12.89
CA THR A 237 18.16 36.03 -14.19
C THR A 237 17.77 37.50 -14.12
N ARG A 238 17.12 37.94 -13.04
CA ARG A 238 16.79 39.35 -12.80
C ARG A 238 18.05 40.22 -12.71
N ASP A 239 19.03 39.80 -11.90
CA ASP A 239 20.30 40.53 -11.74
C ASP A 239 21.04 40.66 -13.07
N LEU A 240 21.06 39.60 -13.88
CA LEU A 240 21.67 39.61 -15.22
C LEU A 240 20.95 40.58 -16.17
N HIS A 241 19.61 40.60 -16.16
CA HIS A 241 18.82 41.53 -16.97
C HIS A 241 19.09 42.98 -16.57
N GLU A 242 19.17 43.27 -15.28
CA GLU A 242 19.48 44.62 -14.78
C GLU A 242 20.90 45.05 -15.18
N ALA A 243 21.89 44.16 -15.02
CA ALA A 243 23.25 44.43 -15.46
C ALA A 243 23.36 44.68 -16.98
N LYS A 244 22.64 43.87 -17.78
CA LYS A 244 22.57 44.05 -19.23
C LYS A 244 21.98 45.41 -19.61
N ARG A 245 20.84 45.80 -19.00
CA ARG A 245 20.20 47.11 -19.25
C ARG A 245 21.16 48.26 -18.95
N ARG A 246 21.86 48.20 -17.81
CA ARG A 246 22.85 49.23 -17.43
C ARG A 246 23.99 49.34 -18.44
N LEU A 247 24.57 48.21 -18.88
CA LEU A 247 25.65 48.22 -19.87
C LEU A 247 25.19 48.76 -21.23
N GLU A 248 23.97 48.45 -21.66
CA GLU A 248 23.40 48.93 -22.91
C GLU A 248 23.22 50.46 -22.92
N VAL A 249 22.70 51.03 -21.82
CA VAL A 249 22.58 52.49 -21.66
C VAL A 249 23.97 53.15 -21.69
N LEU A 250 24.94 52.61 -20.96
CA LEU A 250 26.30 53.15 -20.96
C LEU A 250 26.96 53.05 -22.34
N TYR A 251 26.73 51.95 -23.06
CA TYR A 251 27.24 51.78 -24.41
C TYR A 251 26.64 52.80 -25.39
N GLN A 252 25.32 53.02 -25.35
CA GLN A 252 24.64 54.04 -26.16
C GLN A 252 25.16 55.46 -25.83
N CYS A 253 25.32 55.78 -24.55
CA CYS A 253 25.91 57.06 -24.12
C CYS A 253 27.34 57.23 -24.66
N SER A 254 28.14 56.15 -24.64
CA SER A 254 29.51 56.19 -25.16
C SER A 254 29.54 56.36 -26.68
N GLN A 255 28.60 55.77 -27.42
CA GLN A 255 28.48 55.98 -28.87
C GLN A 255 28.11 57.43 -29.20
N ALA A 256 27.20 58.03 -28.43
CA ALA A 256 26.81 59.44 -28.58
C ALA A 256 27.97 60.44 -28.39
N LEU A 257 29.00 60.04 -27.64
CA LEU A 257 30.24 60.82 -27.44
C LEU A 257 31.34 60.51 -28.45
N ASN A 258 31.26 59.39 -29.16
CA ASN A 258 32.29 58.96 -30.11
C ASN A 258 32.03 59.53 -31.51
N THR A 259 31.84 60.85 -31.57
CA THR A 259 31.64 61.64 -32.78
C THR A 259 32.87 62.52 -33.05
N SER A 260 33.10 62.90 -34.30
CA SER A 260 34.29 63.69 -34.70
C SER A 260 34.33 65.09 -34.06
N GLN A 261 33.16 65.65 -33.76
CA GLN A 261 32.98 66.87 -32.98
C GLN A 261 32.02 66.58 -31.83
N ILE A 262 32.43 66.93 -30.61
CA ILE A 262 31.56 66.84 -29.43
C ILE A 262 30.90 68.19 -29.29
N ASP A 263 29.57 68.26 -29.35
CA ASP A 263 28.82 69.51 -29.23
C ASP A 263 27.66 69.41 -28.23
N VAL A 264 26.87 70.48 -28.12
CA VAL A 264 25.71 70.57 -27.23
C VAL A 264 24.66 69.49 -27.56
N HIS A 265 24.53 69.08 -28.82
CA HIS A 265 23.60 68.05 -29.24
C HIS A 265 24.04 66.67 -28.74
N CYS A 266 25.33 66.37 -28.73
CA CYS A 266 25.87 65.13 -28.12
C CYS A 266 25.47 65.01 -26.64
N PHE A 267 25.68 66.07 -25.85
CA PHE A 267 25.33 66.05 -24.42
C PHE A 267 23.82 65.93 -24.20
N ARG A 268 23.01 66.66 -24.97
CA ARG A 268 21.56 66.52 -24.93
C ARG A 268 21.11 65.09 -25.26
N HIS A 269 21.72 64.47 -26.27
CA HIS A 269 21.39 63.11 -26.67
C HIS A 269 21.71 62.09 -25.57
N ILE A 270 22.80 62.28 -24.81
CA ILE A 270 23.10 61.44 -23.63
C ILE A 270 22.03 61.60 -22.55
N LEU A 271 21.61 62.83 -22.25
CA LEU A 271 20.53 63.06 -21.28
C LEU A 271 19.21 62.42 -21.74
N GLN A 272 18.92 62.46 -23.05
CA GLN A 272 17.78 61.77 -23.66
C GLN A 272 17.89 60.25 -23.52
N ILE A 273 19.03 59.64 -23.84
CA ILE A 273 19.26 58.19 -23.70
C ILE A 273 18.99 57.75 -22.26
N VAL A 274 19.48 58.50 -21.28
CA VAL A 274 19.29 58.19 -19.85
C VAL A 274 17.82 58.33 -19.44
N ARG A 275 17.14 59.38 -19.89
CA ARG A 275 15.71 59.58 -19.61
C ARG A 275 14.82 58.55 -20.29
N ASP A 276 15.06 58.27 -21.57
CA ASP A 276 14.26 57.35 -22.38
C ASP A 276 14.42 55.89 -21.90
N ASN A 277 15.53 55.59 -21.21
CA ASN A 277 15.73 54.32 -20.49
C ASN A 277 15.26 54.36 -19.03
N GLU A 278 14.47 55.38 -18.64
CA GLU A 278 13.85 55.57 -17.31
C GLU A 278 14.84 55.65 -16.14
N ALA A 279 16.12 55.92 -16.42
CA ALA A 279 17.13 56.07 -15.38
C ALA A 279 16.99 57.41 -14.64
N ALA A 280 16.30 58.40 -15.22
CA ALA A 280 15.90 59.62 -14.53
C ALA A 280 14.63 60.21 -15.18
N GLU A 281 13.76 60.81 -14.36
CA GLU A 281 12.55 61.52 -14.80
C GLU A 281 12.88 62.96 -15.23
N TYR A 282 13.89 63.55 -14.59
CA TYR A 282 14.47 64.85 -14.92
C TYR A 282 16.00 64.77 -14.89
N LEU A 283 16.64 65.40 -15.86
CA LEU A 283 18.09 65.58 -15.93
C LEU A 283 18.41 67.03 -16.33
N GLU A 284 19.40 67.62 -15.70
CA GLU A 284 19.94 68.93 -16.05
C GLU A 284 21.47 68.92 -15.89
N LEU A 285 22.18 69.17 -16.98
CA LEU A 285 23.62 69.37 -17.00
C LEU A 285 23.92 70.86 -16.94
N ASN A 286 24.60 71.28 -15.87
CA ASN A 286 25.03 72.65 -15.61
C ASN A 286 26.54 72.78 -15.72
N VAL A 287 27.02 73.65 -16.61
CA VAL A 287 28.45 73.86 -16.87
C VAL A 287 28.74 75.36 -16.91
N GLY A 288 29.41 75.86 -15.87
CA GLY A 288 29.64 77.29 -15.68
C GLY A 288 28.34 78.09 -15.50
N GLU A 289 28.40 79.40 -15.73
CA GLU A 289 27.25 80.30 -15.47
C GLU A 289 26.19 80.31 -16.59
N ASN A 290 26.56 79.95 -17.82
CA ASN A 290 25.73 80.22 -19.01
C ASN A 290 25.31 78.98 -19.82
N TRP A 291 25.75 77.77 -19.46
CA TRP A 291 25.45 76.59 -20.24
C TRP A 291 24.69 75.56 -19.41
N ARG A 292 23.39 75.43 -19.72
CA ARG A 292 22.45 74.49 -19.08
C ARG A 292 21.71 73.71 -20.15
N ILE A 293 21.68 72.40 -20.01
CA ILE A 293 20.90 71.51 -20.87
C ILE A 293 20.05 70.64 -19.98
N SER A 294 18.74 70.64 -20.18
CA SER A 294 17.83 69.78 -19.45
C SER A 294 16.99 68.89 -20.37
N GLU A 295 16.60 67.74 -19.83
CA GLU A 295 15.69 66.78 -20.45
C GLU A 295 14.70 66.27 -19.38
N GLY A 296 13.39 66.41 -19.66
CA GLY A 296 12.31 66.08 -18.71
C GLY A 296 11.66 67.32 -18.09
N GLN A 297 10.78 67.11 -17.11
CA GLN A 297 10.14 68.17 -16.33
C GLN A 297 10.47 67.99 -14.85
N PRO A 298 10.91 69.04 -14.14
CA PRO A 298 11.23 68.92 -12.72
C PRO A 298 9.96 68.65 -11.91
N ASN A 299 10.02 67.66 -11.03
CA ASN A 299 8.94 67.33 -10.12
C ASN A 299 9.23 67.91 -8.72
N PRO A 300 8.41 68.84 -8.19
CA PRO A 300 8.61 69.44 -6.86
C PRO A 300 8.55 68.43 -5.71
N GLU A 301 7.90 67.28 -5.91
CA GLU A 301 7.72 66.25 -4.88
C GLU A 301 8.91 65.29 -4.78
N LEU A 302 9.82 65.30 -5.77
CA LEU A 302 11.00 64.44 -5.78
C LEU A 302 12.26 65.22 -5.38
N PRO A 303 13.14 64.66 -4.52
CA PRO A 303 14.36 65.33 -4.13
C PRO A 303 15.33 65.46 -5.32
N MET A 304 15.85 66.66 -5.53
CA MET A 304 16.91 66.90 -6.51
C MET A 304 18.22 66.26 -6.02
N GLN A 305 18.80 65.39 -6.84
CA GLN A 305 20.11 64.81 -6.62
C GLN A 305 21.14 65.54 -7.48
N ILE A 306 22.34 65.73 -6.96
CA ILE A 306 23.41 66.46 -7.63
C ILE A 306 24.65 65.58 -7.66
N LEU A 307 25.16 65.32 -8.86
CA LEU A 307 26.42 64.61 -9.07
C LEU A 307 27.44 65.55 -9.73
N PRO A 308 28.67 65.67 -9.18
CA PRO A 308 29.70 66.44 -9.83
C PRO A 308 30.12 65.74 -11.12
N VAL A 309 30.23 66.50 -12.21
CA VAL A 309 30.67 66.04 -13.53
C VAL A 309 32.17 66.27 -13.62
N THR A 310 32.95 65.22 -13.41
CA THR A 310 34.41 65.32 -13.22
C THR A 310 35.19 64.55 -14.28
N MET A 311 36.40 65.03 -14.56
CA MET A 311 37.44 64.29 -15.24
C MET A 311 38.74 64.46 -14.45
N GLN A 312 39.30 63.34 -13.96
CA GLN A 312 40.36 63.33 -12.94
C GLN A 312 39.90 64.09 -11.67
N GLU A 313 40.67 65.07 -11.21
CA GLU A 313 40.34 65.89 -10.03
C GLU A 313 39.61 67.21 -10.38
N THR A 314 39.34 67.46 -11.67
CA THR A 314 38.71 68.71 -12.11
C THR A 314 37.21 68.53 -12.29
N VAL A 315 36.43 69.43 -11.70
CA VAL A 315 34.97 69.51 -11.86
C VAL A 315 34.66 70.43 -13.04
N TYR A 316 33.98 69.90 -14.05
CA TYR A 316 33.58 70.64 -15.25
C TYR A 316 32.13 71.13 -15.17
N GLY A 317 31.32 70.56 -14.29
CA GLY A 317 29.92 70.93 -14.11
C GLY A 317 29.23 70.06 -13.07
N GLU A 318 27.90 70.17 -13.04
CA GLU A 318 27.03 69.40 -12.16
C GLU A 318 25.91 68.76 -12.99
N LEU A 319 25.62 67.49 -12.71
CA LEU A 319 24.48 66.76 -13.23
C LEU A 319 23.42 66.70 -12.15
N HIS A 320 22.36 67.47 -12.33
CA HIS A 320 21.19 67.50 -11.48
C HIS A 320 20.17 66.51 -12.03
N TRP A 321 19.56 65.70 -11.17
CA TRP A 321 18.61 64.69 -11.62
C TRP A 321 17.56 64.35 -10.57
N GLN A 322 16.41 63.85 -11.04
CA GLN A 322 15.32 63.36 -10.20
C GLN A 322 14.82 62.01 -10.71
N ASN A 323 14.50 61.11 -9.78
CA ASN A 323 13.86 59.84 -10.06
C ASN A 323 13.11 59.39 -8.80
N SER A 324 11.96 58.76 -8.97
CA SER A 324 11.24 58.02 -7.92
C SER A 324 12.06 56.90 -7.26
N HIS A 325 13.03 56.31 -7.97
CA HIS A 325 13.93 55.27 -7.46
C HIS A 325 15.41 55.68 -7.47
N VAL A 326 15.81 56.54 -6.54
CA VAL A 326 17.18 57.10 -6.45
C VAL A 326 18.26 56.01 -6.36
N SER A 327 18.11 55.02 -5.48
CA SER A 327 19.16 54.02 -5.21
C SER A 327 19.51 53.12 -6.40
N SER A 328 18.54 52.84 -7.29
CA SER A 328 18.78 52.02 -8.50
C SER A 328 19.45 52.79 -9.62
N SER A 329 19.21 54.10 -9.69
CA SER A 329 19.68 54.96 -10.78
C SER A 329 21.06 55.56 -10.49
N GLU A 330 21.43 55.70 -9.22
CA GLU A 330 22.69 56.30 -8.76
C GLU A 330 23.96 55.66 -9.39
N PRO A 331 24.14 54.33 -9.48
CA PRO A 331 25.35 53.74 -10.07
C PRO A 331 25.50 54.06 -11.58
N LEU A 332 24.38 54.04 -12.30
CA LEU A 332 24.34 54.37 -13.73
C LEU A 332 24.63 55.86 -13.94
N LEU A 333 23.99 56.73 -13.15
CA LEU A 333 24.16 58.18 -13.26
C LEU A 333 25.55 58.66 -12.82
N ASN A 334 26.19 57.99 -11.86
CA ASN A 334 27.61 58.22 -11.55
C ASN A 334 28.51 57.91 -12.76
N SER A 335 28.25 56.80 -13.45
CA SER A 335 29.00 56.41 -14.65
C SER A 335 28.75 57.37 -15.82
N VAL A 336 27.50 57.79 -16.02
CA VAL A 336 27.12 58.83 -16.99
C VAL A 336 27.78 60.16 -16.66
N SER A 337 27.79 60.58 -15.39
CA SER A 337 28.43 61.83 -14.94
C SER A 337 29.93 61.84 -15.28
N SER A 338 30.65 60.74 -15.01
CA SER A 338 32.05 60.62 -15.41
C SER A 338 32.24 60.66 -16.93
N MET A 339 31.32 60.06 -17.69
CA MET A 339 31.34 60.06 -19.15
C MET A 339 31.11 61.46 -19.72
N LEU A 340 30.14 62.21 -19.17
CA LEU A 340 29.90 63.61 -19.47
C LEU A 340 31.16 64.44 -19.16
N GLY A 341 31.83 64.21 -18.02
CA GLY A 341 33.06 64.91 -17.66
C GLY A 341 34.18 64.72 -18.68
N ARG A 342 34.36 63.49 -19.20
CA ARG A 342 35.27 63.22 -20.33
C ARG A 342 34.86 64.01 -21.58
N GLY A 343 33.58 63.97 -21.95
CA GLY A 343 33.07 64.70 -23.11
C GLY A 343 33.29 66.21 -22.99
N LEU A 344 33.06 66.78 -21.81
CA LEU A 344 33.27 68.20 -21.50
C LEU A 344 34.73 68.62 -21.63
N TYR A 345 35.65 67.81 -21.08
CA TYR A 345 37.08 68.02 -21.22
C TYR A 345 37.51 68.06 -22.70
N PHE A 346 37.05 67.10 -23.51
CA PHE A 346 37.36 67.06 -24.94
C PHE A 346 36.70 68.21 -25.72
N ASN A 347 35.46 68.60 -25.40
CA ASN A 347 34.79 69.76 -26.01
C ASN A 347 35.58 71.06 -25.76
N GLN A 348 36.08 71.26 -24.54
CA GLN A 348 36.93 72.41 -24.21
C GLN A 348 38.25 72.36 -24.98
N ALA A 349 38.91 71.19 -25.03
CA ALA A 349 40.15 71.02 -25.81
C ALA A 349 39.95 71.29 -27.31
N GLN A 350 38.84 70.85 -27.90
CA GLN A 350 38.48 71.13 -29.31
C GLN A 350 38.26 72.63 -29.56
N LYS A 351 37.56 73.32 -28.66
CA LYS A 351 37.36 74.79 -28.74
C LYS A 351 38.67 75.56 -28.59
N HIS A 352 39.58 75.11 -27.73
CA HIS A 352 40.91 75.70 -27.63
C HIS A 352 41.71 75.51 -28.92
N PHE A 353 41.77 74.29 -29.49
CA PHE A 353 42.47 74.06 -30.76
C PHE A 353 41.87 74.84 -31.94
N SER A 354 40.54 74.95 -32.01
CA SER A 354 39.84 75.65 -33.10
C SER A 354 39.94 77.19 -33.02
N ASN A 355 40.41 77.74 -31.91
CA ASN A 355 40.68 79.19 -31.74
C ASN A 355 42.17 79.54 -32.01
N TYR A 356 43.05 78.55 -32.21
CA TYR A 356 44.48 78.73 -32.48
C TYR A 356 44.91 78.29 -33.90
N CYS A 357 43.97 77.81 -34.72
CA CYS A 357 44.11 77.63 -36.17
C CYS A 357 43.18 78.62 -36.88
#